data_AF-A0A847QEU3-F1
#
_entry.id   AF-A0A847QEU3-F1
#
_cell.length_a   1.000
_cell.length_b   1.000
_cell.length_c   1.000
_cell.angle_alpha   90.00
_cell.angle_beta   90.00
_cell.angle_gamma   90.00
#
_symmetry.space_group_name_H-M   'P 1'
#
loop_
_entity.id
_entity.type
_entity.pdbx_description
1 polymer ?
#
loop_
_entity_poly.entity_id
_entity_poly.type
_entity_poly.pdbx_seq_one_letter_code
_entity_poly.pdbx_strand_id
1 'polypeptide(L)'
;MVSQQQQDQQNKQGFDGRGLLFTDNDALQIALNESKHMAQSVNTFILEATNDQLRRDYMTVLGDIYSQQKEIVDLMQQKGYYSIKTADPQAIAQAQNKFSGQWQETLQ
;
A
#
# COMPACT_ATOMS: atom_id res chain seq x y z
N MET A 1 -58.01 28.28 -18.80
CA MET A 1 -56.86 27.59 -19.42
C MET A 1 -55.59 28.36 -19.07
N VAL A 2 -55.14 28.27 -17.82
CA VAL A 2 -53.84 28.81 -17.36
C VAL A 2 -53.42 27.90 -16.21
N SER A 3 -52.61 26.89 -16.53
CA SER A 3 -51.78 26.14 -15.56
C SER A 3 -51.02 25.05 -16.31
N GLN A 4 -50.16 25.47 -17.23
CA GLN A 4 -49.12 24.63 -17.82
C GLN A 4 -47.79 25.34 -17.53
N GLN A 5 -47.45 25.39 -16.25
CA GLN A 5 -46.15 25.83 -15.72
C GLN A 5 -45.94 25.10 -14.41
N GLN A 6 -45.64 23.80 -14.52
CA GLN A 6 -44.94 23.07 -13.48
C GLN A 6 -43.74 22.41 -14.17
N GLN A 7 -42.81 23.29 -14.52
CA GLN A 7 -41.47 22.99 -14.99
C GLN A 7 -40.63 22.49 -13.81
N ASP A 8 -40.01 21.33 -14.02
CA ASP A 8 -38.60 21.06 -13.72
C ASP A 8 -38.06 21.58 -12.39
N GLN A 9 -38.45 20.93 -11.29
CA GLN A 9 -37.69 20.96 -10.04
C GLN A 9 -37.44 19.56 -9.52
N GLN A 10 -36.60 18.79 -10.21
CA GLN A 10 -35.92 17.64 -9.60
C GLN A 10 -34.74 17.14 -10.43
N ASN A 11 -33.76 18.01 -10.72
CA ASN A 11 -32.40 17.54 -10.90
C ASN A 11 -31.38 18.66 -10.67
N LYS A 12 -31.03 18.88 -9.40
CA LYS A 12 -29.80 19.57 -9.02
C LYS A 12 -29.02 18.66 -8.09
N GLN A 13 -28.55 17.53 -8.62
CA GLN A 13 -27.29 16.97 -8.11
C GLN A 13 -26.19 17.89 -8.64
N GLY A 14 -25.76 18.81 -7.77
CA GLY A 14 -24.61 19.65 -8.05
C GLY A 14 -23.40 18.76 -8.28
N PHE A 15 -22.87 18.79 -9.50
CA PHE A 15 -21.49 18.42 -9.74
C PHE A 15 -20.64 19.55 -9.17
N ASP A 16 -20.50 19.58 -7.84
CA ASP A 16 -19.47 20.38 -7.20
C ASP A 16 -18.16 19.89 -7.79
N GLY A 17 -17.38 20.74 -8.46
CA GLY A 17 -16.11 20.41 -9.15
C GLY A 17 -14.99 19.82 -8.26
N ARG A 18 -15.34 19.18 -7.14
CA ARG A 18 -14.55 18.31 -6.27
C ARG A 18 -14.39 16.89 -6.81
N GLY A 19 -14.92 16.57 -7.99
CA GLY A 19 -14.59 15.34 -8.70
C GLY A 19 -13.16 15.44 -9.23
N LEU A 20 -12.21 14.74 -8.58
CA LEU A 20 -10.78 14.65 -8.91
C LEU A 20 -9.87 15.82 -8.48
N LEU A 21 -9.94 16.26 -7.23
CA LEU A 21 -8.77 16.94 -6.66
C LEU A 21 -7.77 15.90 -6.20
N PHE A 22 -6.66 15.75 -6.92
CA PHE A 22 -5.53 14.91 -6.51
C PHE A 22 -4.93 15.47 -5.23
N THR A 23 -5.03 14.72 -4.14
CA THR A 23 -4.62 15.17 -2.80
C THR A 23 -3.20 14.73 -2.45
N ASP A 24 -2.60 15.37 -1.43
CA ASP A 24 -1.35 14.88 -0.81
C ASP A 24 -1.47 13.41 -0.38
N ASN A 25 -2.65 12.99 0.09
CA ASN A 25 -2.91 11.62 0.49
C ASN A 25 -2.82 10.67 -0.71
N ASP A 26 -3.43 11.04 -1.84
CA ASP A 26 -3.37 10.25 -3.08
C ASP A 26 -1.93 10.14 -3.60
N ALA A 27 -1.19 11.25 -3.58
CA ALA A 27 0.22 11.26 -3.97
C ALA A 27 1.09 10.34 -3.11
N LEU A 28 0.93 10.41 -1.78
CA LEU A 28 1.67 9.56 -0.85
C LEU A 28 1.24 8.10 -0.96
N GLN A 29 -0.04 7.83 -1.24
CA GLN A 29 -0.55 6.48 -1.43
C GLN A 29 0.00 5.85 -2.73
N ILE A 30 0.12 6.63 -3.81
CA ILE A 30 0.80 6.19 -5.03
C ILE A 30 2.27 5.90 -4.73
N ALA A 31 2.98 6.82 -4.09
CA ALA A 31 4.40 6.64 -3.75
C ALA A 31 4.63 5.38 -2.88
N LEU A 32 3.76 5.13 -1.89
CA LEU A 32 3.81 3.93 -1.06
C LEU A 32 3.56 2.63 -1.85
N ASN A 33 2.67 2.67 -2.85
CA ASN A 33 2.39 1.49 -3.66
C ASN A 33 3.52 1.23 -4.66
N GLU A 34 4.07 2.27 -5.28
CA GLU A 34 5.23 2.19 -6.14
C GLU A 34 6.46 1.65 -5.39
N SER A 35 6.73 2.11 -4.17
CA SER A 35 7.86 1.61 -3.38
C SER A 35 7.73 0.11 -3.09
N LYS A 36 6.52 -0.38 -2.78
CA LYS A 36 6.26 -1.81 -2.58
C LYS A 36 6.45 -2.61 -3.87
N HIS A 37 5.94 -2.10 -4.99
CA HIS A 37 6.09 -2.73 -6.28
C HIS A 37 7.57 -2.84 -6.68
N MET A 38 8.33 -1.74 -6.57
CA MET A 38 9.77 -1.72 -6.81
C MET A 38 10.51 -2.72 -5.92
N ALA A 39 10.19 -2.78 -4.63
CA ALA A 39 10.80 -3.74 -3.71
C ALA A 39 10.53 -5.19 -4.15
N GLN A 40 9.31 -5.50 -4.58
CA GLN A 40 8.97 -6.84 -5.11
C GLN A 40 9.76 -7.16 -6.39
N SER A 41 9.80 -6.24 -7.36
CA SER A 41 10.52 -6.43 -8.62
C SER A 41 12.03 -6.61 -8.40
N VAL A 42 12.64 -5.76 -7.59
CA VAL A 42 14.08 -5.86 -7.29
C VAL A 42 14.39 -7.16 -6.55
N ASN A 43 13.51 -7.61 -5.66
CA ASN A 43 13.70 -8.90 -4.99
C ASN A 43 13.68 -10.07 -5.98
N THR A 44 12.80 -10.07 -6.98
CA THR A 44 12.85 -11.06 -8.07
C THR A 44 14.20 -11.03 -8.79
N PHE A 45 14.72 -9.85 -9.13
CA PHE A 45 16.02 -9.74 -9.79
C PHE A 45 17.19 -10.22 -8.93
N ILE A 46 17.15 -9.99 -7.62
CA ILE A 46 18.15 -10.52 -6.68
C ILE A 46 18.16 -12.06 -6.70
N LEU A 47 16.97 -12.67 -6.70
CA LEU A 47 16.83 -14.13 -6.68
C LEU A 47 17.27 -14.78 -8.01
N GLU A 48 17.13 -14.08 -9.13
CA GLU A 48 17.49 -14.57 -10.47
C GLU A 48 18.92 -14.20 -10.90
N ALA A 49 19.60 -13.29 -10.19
CA ALA A 49 20.93 -12.81 -10.54
C ALA A 49 22.00 -13.89 -10.35
N THR A 50 22.62 -14.31 -11.46
CA THR A 50 23.75 -15.26 -11.47
C THR A 50 25.10 -14.59 -11.25
N ASN A 51 25.21 -13.27 -11.51
CA ASN A 51 26.41 -12.49 -11.27
C ASN A 51 26.40 -11.92 -9.85
N ASP A 52 27.41 -12.25 -9.05
CA ASP A 52 27.49 -11.84 -7.64
C ASP A 52 27.59 -10.32 -7.44
N GLN A 53 28.26 -9.60 -8.35
CA GLN A 53 28.37 -8.15 -8.25
C GLN A 53 27.02 -7.50 -8.52
N LEU A 54 26.36 -7.90 -9.61
CA LEU A 54 25.03 -7.39 -9.96
C LEU A 54 24.00 -7.69 -8.85
N ARG A 55 24.07 -8.89 -8.24
CA ARG A 55 23.23 -9.23 -7.09
C ARG A 55 23.44 -8.27 -5.91
N ARG A 56 24.69 -7.93 -5.59
CA ARG A 56 25.01 -6.95 -4.53
C ARG A 56 24.50 -5.55 -4.86
N ASP A 57 24.58 -5.14 -6.11
CA ASP A 57 24.08 -3.84 -6.55
C ASP A 57 22.56 -3.77 -6.37
N TYR A 58 21.82 -4.81 -6.76
CA TYR A 58 20.38 -4.89 -6.48
C TYR A 58 20.04 -4.89 -4.99
N MET A 59 20.81 -5.59 -4.16
CA MET A 59 20.62 -5.57 -2.70
C MET A 59 20.81 -4.16 -2.12
N THR A 60 21.75 -3.39 -2.66
CA THR A 60 21.97 -1.98 -2.27
C THR A 60 20.75 -1.14 -2.63
N VAL A 61 20.28 -1.24 -3.88
CA VAL A 61 19.07 -0.53 -4.35
C VAL A 61 17.84 -0.90 -3.53
N LEU A 62 17.68 -2.18 -3.18
CA LEU A 62 16.58 -2.64 -2.33
C LEU A 62 16.62 -2.01 -0.93
N GLY A 63 17.82 -1.84 -0.35
CA GLY A 63 18.02 -1.14 0.92
C GLY A 63 17.57 0.33 0.85
N ASP A 64 17.87 1.01 -0.25
CA ASP A 64 17.43 2.40 -0.48
C ASP A 64 15.91 2.48 -0.60
N ILE A 65 15.28 1.56 -1.34
CA ILE A 65 13.81 1.47 -1.48
C ILE A 65 13.15 1.26 -0.11
N TYR A 66 13.70 0.40 0.76
CA TYR A 66 13.19 0.21 2.11
C TYR A 66 13.25 1.48 2.95
N SER A 67 14.36 2.22 2.86
CA SER A 67 14.53 3.48 3.57
C SER A 67 13.50 4.52 3.10
N GLN A 68 13.32 4.68 1.79
CA GLN A 68 12.33 5.58 1.21
C GLN A 68 10.90 5.20 1.60
N GLN A 69 10.55 3.90 1.53
CA GLN A 69 9.23 3.43 1.93
C GLN A 69 8.94 3.74 3.40
N LYS A 70 9.95 3.60 4.28
CA LYS A 70 9.82 3.93 5.71
C LYS A 70 9.55 5.42 5.90
N GLU A 71 10.28 6.29 5.23
CA GLU A 71 10.06 7.74 5.26
C GLU A 71 8.64 8.12 4.80
N ILE A 72 8.14 7.50 3.72
CA ILE A 72 6.77 7.72 3.22
C ILE A 72 5.75 7.32 4.29
N VAL A 73 5.90 6.13 4.90
CA VAL A 73 4.99 5.65 5.94
C VAL A 73 5.00 6.58 7.15
N ASP A 74 6.17 7.03 7.59
CA ASP A 74 6.29 7.93 8.75
C ASP A 74 5.65 9.28 8.47
N LEU A 75 5.85 9.84 7.28
CA LEU A 75 5.20 11.06 6.85
C LEU A 75 3.67 10.90 6.78
N MET A 76 3.19 9.78 6.23
CA MET A 76 1.75 9.51 6.19
C MET A 76 1.16 9.34 7.60
N GLN A 77 1.87 8.72 8.54
CA GLN A 77 1.44 8.62 9.93
C GLN A 77 1.38 9.99 10.60
N GLN A 78 2.42 10.83 10.42
CA GLN A 78 2.47 12.18 10.96
C GLN A 78 1.31 13.04 10.44
N LYS A 79 0.93 12.87 9.16
CA LYS A 79 -0.21 13.56 8.54
C LYS A 79 -1.57 12.92 8.88
N GLY A 80 -1.61 11.80 9.60
CA GLY A 80 -2.84 11.08 9.93
C GLY A 80 -3.46 10.30 8.75
N TYR A 81 -2.69 10.08 7.69
CA TYR A 81 -3.11 9.43 6.44
C TYR A 81 -2.96 7.91 6.47
N TYR A 82 -2.16 7.38 7.39
CA TYR A 82 -1.91 5.96 7.50
C TYR A 82 -2.04 5.49 8.94
N SER A 83 -2.99 4.59 9.19
CA SER A 83 -3.18 3.96 10.49
C SER A 83 -2.67 2.52 10.43
N ILE A 84 -1.62 2.23 11.18
CA ILE A 84 -1.13 0.86 11.36
C ILE A 84 -2.03 0.18 12.39
N LYS A 85 -2.79 -0.82 11.96
CA LYS A 85 -3.47 -1.73 12.90
C LYS A 85 -2.41 -2.57 13.61
N THR A 86 -2.32 -2.45 14.92
CA THR A 86 -1.56 -3.40 15.73
C THR A 86 -2.15 -4.78 15.56
N ALA A 87 -1.31 -5.79 15.33
CA ALA A 87 -1.76 -7.17 15.31
C ALA A 87 -2.26 -7.58 16.70
N ASP A 88 -3.35 -8.34 16.76
CA ASP A 88 -3.84 -8.93 18.00
C ASP A 88 -2.79 -9.91 18.55
N PRO A 89 -2.35 -9.78 19.82
CA PRO A 89 -1.45 -10.73 20.46
C PRO A 89 -1.90 -12.20 20.31
N GLN A 90 -3.21 -12.47 20.34
CA GLN A 90 -3.72 -13.83 20.11
C GLN A 90 -3.46 -14.30 18.68
N ALA A 91 -3.62 -13.43 17.67
CA ALA A 91 -3.33 -13.76 16.28
C ALA A 91 -1.83 -14.03 16.07
N ILE A 92 -0.95 -13.30 16.76
CA ILE A 92 0.50 -13.55 16.75
C ILE A 92 0.79 -14.95 17.32
N ALA A 93 0.24 -15.28 18.49
CA ALA A 93 0.43 -16.59 19.12
C ALA A 93 -0.10 -17.75 18.26
N GLN A 94 -1.26 -17.57 17.63
CA GLN A 94 -1.81 -18.56 16.70
C GLN A 94 -0.93 -18.78 15.47
N ALA A 95 -0.41 -17.69 14.86
CA ALA A 95 0.49 -17.79 13.71
C ALA A 95 1.77 -18.53 14.08
N GLN A 96 2.38 -18.22 15.24
CA GLN A 96 3.56 -18.93 15.74
C GLN A 96 3.32 -20.43 15.87
N ASN A 97 2.22 -20.83 16.53
CA ASN A 97 1.86 -22.24 16.73
C ASN A 97 1.61 -22.97 15.40
N LYS A 98 0.96 -22.32 14.44
CA LYS A 98 0.70 -22.90 13.11
C LYS A 98 2.02 -23.23 12.39
N PHE A 99 2.96 -22.30 12.37
CA PHE A 99 4.25 -22.54 11.71
C PHE A 99 5.08 -23.59 12.44
N SER A 100 5.14 -23.57 13.79
CA SER A 100 5.88 -24.60 14.54
C SER A 100 5.32 -26.01 14.34
N GLY A 101 3.99 -26.15 14.23
CA GLY A 101 3.35 -27.44 13.94
C GLY A 101 3.61 -27.94 12.52
N GLN A 102 3.50 -27.05 11.53
CA GLN A 102 3.78 -27.39 10.12
C GLN A 102 5.22 -27.86 9.90
N TRP A 103 6.20 -27.27 10.60
CA TRP A 103 7.60 -27.71 10.56
C TRP A 103 7.81 -29.11 11.15
N GLN A 104 6.99 -29.54 12.12
CA GLN A 104 7.08 -30.88 12.70
C GLN A 104 6.44 -31.96 11.82
N GLU A 105 5.39 -31.62 11.06
CA GLU A 105 4.76 -32.52 10.08
C GLU A 105 5.62 -32.74 8.83
N THR A 106 6.41 -31.74 8.41
CA THR A 106 7.28 -31.88 7.22
C THR A 106 8.57 -32.68 7.46
N LEU A 107 8.86 -33.06 8.71
CA LEU A 107 10.05 -33.81 9.12
C LEU A 107 9.76 -35.28 9.48
N GLN A 108 8.54 -35.78 9.26
CA GLN A 108 8.14 -37.19 9.40
C GLN A 108 7.89 -37.82 8.03
#